data_AF-A0A519V6E1-F1
#
_entry.id   AF-A0A519V6E1-F1
#
_cell.length_a   1.000
_cell.length_b   1.000
_cell.length_c   1.000
_cell.angle_alpha   90.00
_cell.angle_beta   90.00
_cell.angle_gamma   90.00
#
_symmetry.space_group_name_H-M   'P 1'
#
loop_
_entity.id
_entity.type
_entity.pdbx_description
1 polymer ?
#
loop_
_entity_poly.entity_id
_entity_poly.type
_entity_poly.pdbx_seq_one_letter_code
_entity_poly.pdbx_strand_id
1 'polypeptide(L)'
;MKKILTLIIALISINTFAQKGPPPKTVRLAGTSDILKTDKRLADFSIKKTKFNVYLGYQKPSEMRQQEKGDTLQVYKITKDKLKFSHLEVVKYGTKDGKIILEGSYKLMNDTLIVTGNFYDYMGAFCITTKYVTDKWGLKKVSDDMKGIPLEKLTERHLKPAEMKVPPPAQKQ
;
A
#
# COMPACT_ATOMS: atom_id res chain seq x y z
N MET A 1 43.70 38.51 -53.00
CA MET A 1 43.54 37.19 -52.35
C MET A 1 42.80 37.37 -51.03
N LYS A 2 41.81 36.50 -50.80
CA LYS A 2 41.10 36.15 -49.55
C LYS A 2 40.37 37.25 -48.75
N LYS A 3 39.06 37.29 -49.05
CA LYS A 3 37.94 37.67 -48.16
C LYS A 3 38.03 36.89 -46.84
N ILE A 4 37.87 37.55 -45.70
CA ILE A 4 37.44 36.88 -44.46
C ILE A 4 36.25 37.67 -43.92
N LEU A 5 35.09 37.08 -44.19
CA LEU A 5 33.76 37.48 -43.78
C LEU A 5 33.66 37.23 -42.27
N THR A 6 33.46 38.29 -41.49
CA THR A 6 33.24 38.20 -40.05
C THR A 6 31.90 37.53 -39.80
N LEU A 7 31.94 36.30 -39.30
CA LEU A 7 30.79 35.47 -39.00
C LEU A 7 30.09 36.03 -37.75
N ILE A 8 28.96 36.72 -37.93
CA ILE A 8 28.05 37.09 -36.83
C ILE A 8 27.36 35.80 -36.39
N ILE A 9 27.83 35.23 -35.27
CA ILE A 9 27.17 34.11 -34.60
C ILE A 9 25.90 34.66 -33.95
N ALA A 10 24.77 34.49 -34.63
CA ALA A 10 23.46 34.64 -34.02
C ALA A 10 23.32 33.54 -32.94
N LEU A 11 23.47 33.91 -31.67
CA LEU A 11 23.00 33.09 -30.56
C LEU A 11 21.48 33.07 -30.62
N ILE A 12 20.93 32.07 -31.33
CA ILE A 12 19.53 31.70 -31.20
C ILE A 12 19.40 31.13 -29.79
N SER A 13 18.95 31.98 -28.86
CA SER A 13 18.52 31.58 -27.53
C SER A 13 17.34 30.62 -27.69
N ILE A 14 17.65 29.33 -27.74
CA ILE A 14 16.67 28.26 -27.65
C ILE A 14 16.19 28.27 -26.20
N ASN A 15 15.20 29.12 -25.91
CA ASN A 15 14.34 28.92 -24.76
C ASN A 15 13.59 27.62 -25.05
N THR A 16 14.21 26.48 -24.70
CA THR A 16 13.47 25.24 -24.52
C THR A 16 12.52 25.50 -23.36
N PHE A 17 11.34 26.03 -23.70
CA PHE A 17 10.15 25.82 -22.90
C PHE A 17 10.03 24.31 -22.79
N ALA A 18 10.58 23.76 -21.71
CA ALA A 18 10.20 22.45 -21.22
C ALA A 18 8.71 22.56 -20.88
N GLN A 19 7.87 22.40 -21.90
CA GLN A 19 6.46 22.16 -21.74
C GLN A 19 6.39 20.95 -20.81
N LYS A 20 6.08 21.22 -19.53
CA LYS A 20 5.76 20.17 -18.57
C LYS A 20 4.59 19.44 -19.20
N GLY A 21 4.87 18.30 -19.82
CA GLY A 21 3.85 17.44 -20.38
C GLY A 21 2.76 17.22 -19.33
N PRO A 22 1.50 17.00 -19.75
CA PRO A 22 0.41 16.78 -18.81
C PRO A 22 0.84 15.74 -17.79
N PRO A 23 0.60 15.98 -16.48
CA PRO A 23 1.03 15.06 -15.45
C PRO A 23 0.52 13.67 -15.83
N PRO A 24 1.39 12.64 -15.89
CA PRO A 24 0.96 11.33 -16.32
C PRO A 24 -0.19 10.84 -15.47
N LYS A 25 -1.19 10.22 -16.12
CA LYS A 25 -2.37 9.68 -15.45
C LYS A 25 -1.91 8.81 -14.28
N THR A 26 -2.47 9.05 -13.10
CA THR A 26 -2.19 8.22 -11.93
C THR A 26 -2.51 6.76 -12.28
N VAL A 27 -1.49 5.91 -12.33
CA VAL A 27 -1.64 4.52 -12.75
C VAL A 27 -2.05 3.67 -11.56
N ARG A 28 -3.10 2.86 -11.74
CA ARG A 28 -3.53 1.89 -10.74
C ARG A 28 -2.50 0.76 -10.69
N LEU A 29 -1.92 0.53 -9.53
CA LEU A 29 -0.96 -0.56 -9.32
C LEU A 29 -1.70 -1.88 -9.10
N ALA A 30 -1.08 -2.99 -9.45
CA ALA A 30 -1.61 -4.31 -9.12
C ALA A 30 -1.77 -4.46 -7.59
N GLY A 31 -2.85 -5.12 -7.16
CA GLY A 31 -3.16 -5.26 -5.73
C GLY A 31 -3.75 -4.00 -5.07
N THR A 32 -4.40 -3.12 -5.86
CA THR A 32 -5.11 -1.94 -5.34
C THR A 32 -6.60 -1.97 -5.65
N SER A 33 -7.42 -1.54 -4.69
CA SER A 33 -8.88 -1.46 -4.84
C SER A 33 -9.41 -0.04 -4.72
N ASP A 34 -10.65 0.15 -5.15
CA ASP A 34 -11.36 1.42 -4.96
C ASP A 34 -11.68 1.61 -3.46
N ILE A 35 -11.71 2.87 -3.04
CA ILE A 35 -12.18 3.26 -1.71
C ILE A 35 -13.71 3.30 -1.77
N LEU A 36 -14.34 2.35 -1.08
CA LEU A 36 -15.78 2.20 -1.06
C LEU A 36 -16.39 3.11 0.01
N LYS A 37 -17.68 3.44 -0.15
CA LYS A 37 -18.43 4.21 0.87
C LYS A 37 -18.50 3.49 2.22
N THR A 38 -18.39 2.17 2.21
CA THR A 38 -18.37 1.31 3.41
C THR A 38 -17.00 1.28 4.10
N ASP A 39 -15.94 1.75 3.44
CA ASP A 39 -14.61 1.79 4.04
C ASP A 39 -14.54 2.93 5.07
N LYS A 40 -14.13 2.61 6.30
CA LYS A 40 -14.05 3.57 7.39
C LYS A 40 -12.71 4.29 7.37
N ARG A 41 -12.68 5.62 7.25
CA ARG A 41 -11.43 6.39 7.44
C ARG A 41 -10.94 6.22 8.88
N LEU A 42 -9.69 5.81 9.05
CA LEU A 42 -9.06 5.60 10.35
C LEU A 42 -8.08 6.70 10.72
N ALA A 43 -7.31 7.19 9.75
CA ALA A 43 -6.23 8.13 9.99
C ALA A 43 -5.87 8.91 8.72
N ASP A 44 -5.03 9.91 8.88
CA ASP A 44 -4.23 10.50 7.81
C ASP A 44 -2.83 10.82 8.30
N PHE A 45 -1.91 10.93 7.35
CA PHE A 45 -0.52 11.28 7.62
C PHE A 45 0.11 11.93 6.40
N SER A 46 1.28 12.53 6.59
CA SER A 46 2.08 13.07 5.50
C SER A 46 3.46 12.44 5.51
N ILE A 47 4.00 12.18 4.32
CA ILE A 47 5.42 11.92 4.13
C ILE A 47 5.94 13.08 3.31
N LYS A 48 6.86 13.86 3.89
CA LYS A 48 7.29 15.15 3.33
C LYS A 48 6.06 16.03 3.07
N LYS A 49 5.83 16.42 1.80
CA LYS A 49 4.72 17.28 1.37
C LYS A 49 3.52 16.50 0.82
N THR A 50 3.57 15.17 0.81
CA THR A 50 2.50 14.34 0.24
C THR A 50 1.60 13.82 1.34
N LYS A 51 0.31 14.19 1.29
CA LYS A 51 -0.71 13.73 2.22
C LYS A 51 -1.32 12.39 1.80
N PHE A 52 -1.55 11.52 2.77
CA PHE A 52 -2.20 10.22 2.62
C PHE A 52 -3.34 10.07 3.61
N ASN A 53 -4.37 9.34 3.20
CA ASN A 53 -5.49 8.92 4.04
C ASN A 53 -5.48 7.41 4.18
N VAL A 54 -5.83 6.89 5.35
CA VAL A 54 -5.95 5.46 5.61
C VAL A 54 -7.40 5.11 5.86
N TYR A 55 -7.89 4.14 5.10
CA TYR A 55 -9.22 3.57 5.26
C TYR A 55 -9.11 2.11 5.68
N LEU A 56 -10.03 1.66 6.52
CA LEU A 56 -10.23 0.26 6.84
C LEU A 56 -11.36 -0.28 5.98
N GLY A 57 -11.03 -1.27 5.16
CA GLY A 57 -11.98 -1.95 4.30
C GLY A 57 -11.97 -3.46 4.53
N TYR A 58 -13.05 -4.09 4.07
CA TYR A 58 -13.14 -5.54 3.95
C TYR A 58 -12.94 -5.92 2.48
N GLN A 59 -12.25 -7.03 2.25
CA GLN A 59 -12.11 -7.62 0.94
C GLN A 59 -12.72 -9.02 0.93
N LYS A 60 -13.04 -9.49 -0.28
CA LYS A 60 -13.43 -10.89 -0.46
C LYS A 60 -12.26 -11.78 -0.02
N PRO A 61 -12.53 -12.87 0.70
CA PRO A 61 -11.58 -13.96 0.94
C PRO A 61 -10.83 -14.33 -0.35
N SER A 62 -9.54 -14.62 -0.22
CA SER A 62 -8.66 -14.84 -1.36
C SER A 62 -8.40 -16.34 -1.56
N GLU A 63 -8.73 -16.86 -2.74
CA GLU A 63 -8.46 -18.26 -3.12
C GLU A 63 -6.97 -18.59 -3.08
N MET A 64 -6.10 -17.65 -3.45
CA MET A 64 -4.64 -17.80 -3.33
C MET A 64 -4.18 -18.05 -1.89
N ARG A 65 -4.98 -17.64 -0.90
CA ARG A 65 -4.75 -17.85 0.54
C ARG A 65 -5.62 -18.97 1.11
N GLN A 66 -6.31 -19.72 0.25
CA GLN A 66 -7.25 -20.78 0.61
C GLN A 66 -8.30 -20.31 1.62
N GLN A 67 -8.74 -19.06 1.51
CA GLN A 67 -9.80 -18.53 2.37
C GLN A 67 -11.16 -18.77 1.71
N GLU A 68 -12.15 -19.16 2.50
CA GLU A 68 -13.49 -19.51 2.05
C GLU A 68 -14.55 -18.49 2.48
N LYS A 69 -15.79 -18.73 2.05
CA LYS A 69 -16.94 -17.91 2.46
C LYS A 69 -17.19 -18.09 3.96
N GLY A 70 -16.90 -17.03 4.73
CA GLY A 70 -16.97 -17.05 6.19
C GLY A 70 -15.68 -16.56 6.83
N ASP A 71 -14.58 -16.64 6.08
CA ASP A 71 -13.32 -16.03 6.48
C ASP A 71 -13.35 -14.51 6.38
N THR A 72 -12.52 -13.89 7.22
CA THR A 72 -12.34 -12.45 7.24
C THR A 72 -11.08 -12.06 6.50
N LEU A 73 -11.16 -10.98 5.73
CA LEU A 73 -10.01 -10.26 5.23
C LEU A 73 -10.23 -8.75 5.40
N GLN A 74 -9.54 -8.16 6.37
CA GLN A 74 -9.50 -6.73 6.62
C GLN A 74 -8.19 -6.14 6.10
N VAL A 75 -8.29 -5.01 5.40
CA VAL A 75 -7.15 -4.31 4.82
C VAL A 75 -7.15 -2.83 5.20
N TYR A 76 -5.97 -2.30 5.50
CA TYR A 76 -5.71 -0.87 5.45
C TYR A 76 -5.48 -0.46 4.00
N LYS A 77 -6.39 0.36 3.47
CA LYS A 77 -6.26 1.00 2.16
C LYS A 77 -5.63 2.37 2.35
N ILE A 78 -4.34 2.48 2.02
CA ILE A 78 -3.59 3.73 2.09
C ILE A 78 -3.70 4.40 0.72
N THR A 79 -4.28 5.59 0.69
CA THR A 79 -4.47 6.36 -0.55
C THR A 79 -3.83 7.73 -0.44
N LYS A 80 -3.39 8.29 -1.56
CA LYS A 80 -2.94 9.68 -1.60
C LYS A 80 -4.17 10.56 -1.54
N ASP A 81 -4.03 11.73 -0.92
CA ASP A 81 -5.17 12.63 -0.75
C ASP A 81 -5.91 12.89 -2.06
N LYS A 82 -7.25 12.92 -1.97
CA LYS A 82 -8.22 13.10 -3.07
C LYS A 82 -8.33 11.96 -4.10
N LEU A 83 -7.54 10.88 -4.00
CA LEU A 83 -7.75 9.71 -4.84
C LEU A 83 -8.88 8.83 -4.31
N LYS A 84 -9.58 8.19 -5.25
CA LYS A 84 -10.72 7.29 -4.98
C LYS A 84 -10.34 5.81 -4.95
N PHE A 85 -9.05 5.50 -5.05
CA PHE A 85 -8.52 4.14 -4.98
C PHE A 85 -7.26 4.11 -4.10
N SER A 86 -6.92 2.96 -3.54
CA SER A 86 -5.73 2.78 -2.71
C SER A 86 -4.45 2.85 -3.55
N HIS A 87 -3.38 3.44 -3.02
CA HIS A 87 -2.02 3.27 -3.56
C HIS A 87 -1.34 2.01 -3.04
N LEU A 88 -1.65 1.64 -1.80
CA LEU A 88 -1.07 0.51 -1.10
C LEU A 88 -2.15 -0.10 -0.22
N GLU A 89 -2.22 -1.43 -0.24
CA GLU A 89 -3.07 -2.19 0.67
C GLU A 89 -2.20 -3.03 1.60
N VAL A 90 -2.47 -2.91 2.89
CA VAL A 90 -1.80 -3.69 3.94
C VAL A 90 -2.85 -4.54 4.60
N VAL A 91 -2.67 -5.85 4.62
CA VAL A 91 -3.56 -6.73 5.38
C VAL A 91 -3.46 -6.35 6.85
N LYS A 92 -4.56 -5.87 7.44
CA LYS A 92 -4.65 -5.66 8.88
C LYS A 92 -4.79 -6.99 9.59
N TYR A 93 -5.65 -7.83 9.03
CA TYR A 93 -6.13 -9.03 9.70
C TYR A 93 -6.78 -9.98 8.69
N GLY A 94 -6.46 -11.28 8.79
CA GLY A 94 -7.08 -12.31 7.97
C GLY A 94 -7.23 -13.63 8.72
N THR A 95 -8.35 -14.32 8.47
CA THR A 95 -8.63 -15.64 9.07
C THR A 95 -8.77 -16.74 8.04
N LYS A 96 -8.55 -17.98 8.47
CA LYS A 96 -8.92 -19.21 7.78
C LYS A 96 -9.47 -20.20 8.80
N ASP A 97 -10.65 -20.74 8.58
CA ASP A 97 -11.33 -21.68 9.51
C ASP A 97 -11.40 -21.13 10.93
N GLY A 98 -11.69 -19.83 11.03
CA GLY A 98 -11.71 -19.09 12.29
C GLY A 98 -10.33 -18.77 12.87
N LYS A 99 -9.22 -19.37 12.40
CA LYS A 99 -7.87 -19.09 12.93
C LYS A 99 -7.24 -17.89 12.24
N ILE A 100 -6.41 -17.13 12.98
CA ILE A 100 -5.69 -15.99 12.43
C ILE A 100 -4.52 -16.50 11.59
N ILE A 101 -4.52 -16.17 10.30
CA ILE A 101 -3.42 -16.51 9.38
C ILE A 101 -2.61 -15.30 8.95
N LEU A 102 -3.14 -14.09 9.15
CA LEU A 102 -2.51 -12.84 8.75
C LEU A 102 -2.78 -11.75 9.76
N GLU A 103 -1.73 -11.03 10.13
CA GLU A 103 -1.83 -9.80 10.91
C GLU A 103 -0.86 -8.77 10.36
N GLY A 104 -1.29 -7.53 10.25
CA GLY A 104 -0.41 -6.48 9.79
C GLY A 104 -0.71 -5.13 10.38
N SER A 105 0.31 -4.28 10.32
CA SER A 105 0.30 -2.95 10.87
C SER A 105 1.15 -2.03 10.02
N TYR A 106 0.98 -0.73 10.25
CA TYR A 106 1.81 0.29 9.65
C TYR A 106 2.17 1.33 10.70
N LYS A 107 3.34 1.95 10.54
CA LYS A 107 3.80 3.08 11.34
C LYS A 107 4.55 4.08 10.46
N LEU A 108 4.44 5.36 10.78
CA LEU A 108 5.23 6.41 10.16
C LEU A 108 6.42 6.74 11.06
N MET A 109 7.63 6.75 10.51
CA MET A 109 8.85 7.11 11.23
C MET A 109 9.81 7.84 10.29
N ASN A 110 10.21 9.07 10.62
CA ASN A 110 11.18 9.87 9.85
C ASN A 110 10.88 9.90 8.34
N ASP A 111 9.67 10.35 7.95
CA ASP A 111 9.22 10.37 6.55
C ASP A 111 9.26 9.00 5.83
N THR A 112 9.25 7.91 6.58
CA THR A 112 9.22 6.55 6.05
C THR A 112 8.00 5.82 6.60
N LEU A 113 7.15 5.32 5.71
CA LEU A 113 6.08 4.40 6.07
C LEU A 113 6.67 3.00 6.20
N ILE A 114 6.60 2.45 7.40
CA ILE A 114 7.02 1.08 7.71
C ILE A 114 5.77 0.24 7.82
N VAL A 115 5.68 -0.80 7.01
CA VAL A 115 4.61 -1.79 7.01
C VAL A 115 5.15 -3.10 7.52
N THR A 116 4.45 -3.72 8.45
CA THR A 116 4.79 -5.05 8.96
C THR A 116 3.62 -5.98 8.70
N GLY A 117 3.89 -7.12 8.07
CA GLY A 117 2.93 -8.20 7.86
C GLY A 117 3.47 -9.49 8.44
N ASN A 118 2.72 -10.09 9.36
CA ASN A 118 2.96 -11.42 9.88
C ASN A 118 2.05 -12.41 9.17
N PHE A 119 2.62 -13.55 8.81
CA PHE A 119 1.98 -14.63 8.09
C PHE A 119 2.14 -15.89 8.93
N TYR A 120 1.04 -16.58 9.14
CA TYR A 120 0.96 -17.81 9.94
C TYR A 120 0.17 -18.82 9.10
N ASP A 121 0.86 -19.57 8.26
CA ASP A 121 0.22 -20.57 7.41
C ASP A 121 0.91 -21.94 7.55
N TYR A 122 0.44 -22.91 6.77
CA TYR A 122 0.97 -24.27 6.77
C TYR A 122 2.41 -24.36 6.26
N MET A 123 2.93 -23.32 5.61
CA MET A 123 4.33 -23.22 5.16
C MET A 123 5.25 -22.66 6.25
N GLY A 124 4.68 -22.12 7.32
CA GLY A 124 5.38 -21.65 8.52
C GLY A 124 4.90 -20.29 9.00
N ALA A 125 5.69 -19.70 9.90
CA ALA A 125 5.42 -18.37 10.41
C ALA A 125 6.56 -17.41 10.03
N PHE A 126 6.22 -16.27 9.43
CA PHE A 126 7.20 -15.27 9.01
C PHE A 126 6.65 -13.85 9.11
N CYS A 127 7.57 -12.92 9.29
CA CYS A 127 7.33 -11.49 9.38
C CYS A 127 8.03 -10.80 8.21
N ILE A 128 7.28 -10.01 7.44
CA ILE A 128 7.81 -9.14 6.41
C ILE A 128 7.70 -7.70 6.89
N THR A 129 8.82 -6.99 6.89
CA THR A 129 8.85 -5.55 7.13
C THR A 129 9.25 -4.81 5.86
N THR A 130 8.34 -4.03 5.32
CA THR A 130 8.54 -3.25 4.08
C THR A 130 8.57 -1.77 4.39
N LYS A 131 9.55 -1.06 3.86
CA LYS A 131 9.68 0.39 4.00
C LYS A 131 9.29 1.07 2.70
N TYR A 132 8.49 2.14 2.82
CA TYR A 132 8.05 2.97 1.72
C TYR A 132 8.41 4.43 1.99
N VAL A 133 8.85 5.11 0.94
CA VAL A 133 9.00 6.58 0.91
C VAL A 133 8.10 7.14 -0.18
N THR A 134 7.94 8.46 -0.22
CA THR A 134 7.23 9.09 -1.33
C THR A 134 8.13 9.43 -2.51
N ASP A 135 7.65 9.18 -3.71
CA ASP A 135 8.19 9.74 -4.95
C ASP A 135 7.12 10.55 -5.70
N LYS A 136 7.38 10.88 -6.98
CA LYS A 136 6.45 11.65 -7.82
C LYS A 136 5.10 10.94 -8.06
N TRP A 137 5.07 9.61 -7.96
CA TRP A 137 3.91 8.77 -8.26
C TRP A 137 3.13 8.34 -7.03
N GLY A 138 3.75 8.29 -5.86
CA GLY A 138 3.07 7.90 -4.63
C GLY A 138 4.04 7.25 -3.66
N LEU A 139 3.65 6.10 -3.11
CA LEU A 139 4.51 5.31 -2.24
C LEU A 139 5.41 4.41 -3.10
N LYS A 140 6.72 4.51 -2.86
CA LYS A 140 7.75 3.67 -3.46
C LYS A 140 8.38 2.79 -2.40
N LYS A 141 8.37 1.48 -2.62
CA LYS A 141 9.11 0.51 -1.79
C LYS A 141 10.61 0.78 -1.92
N VAL A 142 11.30 0.89 -0.79
CA VAL A 142 12.77 1.10 -0.73
C VAL A 142 13.51 -0.06 -0.10
N SER A 143 12.84 -0.86 0.71
CA SER A 143 13.40 -2.09 1.27
C SER A 143 12.29 -3.03 1.70
N ASP A 144 12.59 -4.32 1.70
CA ASP A 144 11.88 -5.38 2.39
C ASP A 144 12.87 -6.27 3.13
N ASP A 145 12.44 -6.76 4.28
CA ASP A 145 13.15 -7.73 5.09
C ASP A 145 12.15 -8.80 5.50
N MET A 146 12.53 -10.07 5.34
CA MET A 146 11.71 -11.21 5.71
C MET A 146 12.46 -12.02 6.78
N LYS A 147 11.77 -12.32 7.87
CA LYS A 147 12.32 -13.09 8.99
C LYS A 147 11.35 -14.18 9.39
N GLY A 148 11.87 -15.38 9.64
CA GLY A 148 11.10 -16.44 10.29
C GLY A 148 10.65 -16.00 11.68
N ILE A 149 9.44 -16.38 12.08
CA ILE A 149 8.93 -16.24 13.43
C ILE A 149 9.16 -17.60 14.12
N PRO A 150 10.04 -17.67 15.13
CA PRO A 150 10.25 -18.90 15.89
C PRO A 150 8.95 -19.39 16.52
N LEU A 151 8.73 -20.71 16.54
CA LEU A 151 7.50 -21.31 17.03
C LEU A 151 7.20 -20.94 18.49
N GLU A 152 8.24 -20.72 19.29
CA GLU A 152 8.16 -20.34 20.70
C GLU A 152 7.57 -18.94 20.90
N LYS A 153 7.57 -18.10 19.85
CA LYS A 153 6.95 -16.76 19.85
C LYS A 153 5.49 -16.77 19.37
N LEU A 154 4.99 -17.91 18.90
CA LEU A 154 3.59 -18.06 18.54
C LEU A 154 2.76 -18.31 19.81
N THR A 155 2.00 -17.30 20.23
CA THR A 155 1.06 -17.44 21.36
C THR A 155 -0.17 -18.25 20.96
N GLU A 156 -0.91 -18.76 21.94
CA GLU A 156 -2.19 -19.45 21.71
C GLU A 156 -3.18 -18.63 20.87
N ARG A 157 -3.10 -17.29 20.87
CA ARG A 157 -3.95 -16.41 20.05
C ARG A 157 -3.76 -16.63 18.54
N HIS A 158 -2.58 -17.06 18.11
CA HIS A 158 -2.28 -17.41 16.72
C HIS A 158 -2.73 -18.85 16.39
N LEU A 159 -3.05 -19.65 17.42
CA LEU A 159 -3.49 -21.04 17.30
C LEU A 159 -5.00 -21.22 17.63
N LYS A 160 -5.65 -20.21 18.21
CA LYS A 160 -7.05 -20.22 18.62
C LYS A 160 -7.97 -19.64 17.52
N PRO A 161 -9.24 -20.10 17.46
CA PRO A 161 -10.26 -19.40 16.71
C PRO A 161 -10.38 -17.96 17.19
N ALA A 162 -10.31 -17.02 16.26
CA ALA A 162 -10.56 -15.63 16.50
C ALA A 162 -11.96 -15.41 17.05
N GLU A 163 -12.06 -14.64 18.13
CA GLU A 163 -13.33 -14.08 18.58
C GLU A 163 -13.82 -13.07 17.52
N MET A 164 -14.61 -13.55 16.55
CA MET A 164 -15.13 -12.72 15.48
C MET A 164 -16.23 -11.80 16.02
N LYS A 165 -15.98 -10.48 15.99
CA LYS A 165 -17.08 -9.53 15.74
C LYS A 165 -17.42 -9.62 14.26
N VAL A 166 -18.39 -10.47 13.94
CA VAL A 166 -18.93 -10.65 12.59
C VAL A 166 -19.18 -9.27 11.97
N PRO A 167 -18.65 -8.95 10.77
CA PRO A 167 -18.98 -7.70 10.10
C PRO A 167 -20.51 -7.64 9.87
N PRO A 168 -21.14 -6.45 9.99
CA PRO A 168 -22.58 -6.32 9.82
C PRO A 168 -23.02 -6.94 8.49
N PRO A 169 -24.14 -7.69 8.45
CA PRO A 169 -24.61 -8.31 7.23
C PRO A 169 -24.82 -7.26 6.15
N ALA A 170 -24.43 -7.58 4.92
CA ALA A 170 -24.69 -6.74 3.76
C ALA A 170 -26.21 -6.51 3.65
N GLN A 171 -26.63 -5.24 3.66
CA GLN A 171 -28.02 -4.90 3.33
C GLN A 171 -28.30 -5.38 1.91
N LYS A 172 -29.23 -6.32 1.77
CA LYS A 172 -29.75 -6.73 0.47
C LYS A 172 -30.44 -5.51 -0.15
N GLN A 173 -30.01 -5.14 -1.36
CA GLN A 173 -30.81 -4.30 -2.27
C GLN A 173 -32.00 -5.10 -2.78
#